data_AF-A0A0W8G3A8-F1
#
_entry.id   AF-A0A0W8G3A8-F1
#
_cell.length_a   1.000
_cell.length_b   1.000
_cell.length_c   1.000
_cell.angle_alpha   90.00
_cell.angle_beta   90.00
_cell.angle_gamma   90.00
#
_symmetry.space_group_name_H-M   'P 1'
#
loop_
_entity.id
_entity.type
_entity.pdbx_description
1 polymer ?
#
loop_
_entity_poly.entity_id
_entity_poly.type
_entity_poly.pdbx_seq_one_letter_code
_entity_poly.pdbx_strand_id
1 'polypeptide(L)'
;MGRVITPNFQRREKPAHPRPVPQAPAEPLFTDAEIWSRDYARADGVVFGICALAAILSRHLGQEGSWPGLLLGLLDAAHRQMEPGPGQLCQAARDLKALLVSETRPDNAQDFSAALLIADLIEYTPRYRATSGS
;
A
#
# COMPACT_ATOMS: atom_id res chain seq x y z
N MET A 1 -30.27 -52.01 18.28
CA MET A 1 -29.79 -50.85 19.05
C MET A 1 -28.32 -51.12 19.40
N GLY A 2 -27.28 -50.42 18.96
CA GLY A 2 -27.11 -49.30 18.04
C GLY A 2 -25.74 -49.43 17.35
N ARG A 3 -25.65 -48.98 16.10
CA ARG A 3 -24.43 -49.00 15.28
C ARG A 3 -23.60 -47.76 15.61
N VAL A 4 -22.36 -47.95 16.08
CA VAL A 4 -21.41 -46.85 16.27
C VAL A 4 -20.82 -46.51 14.91
N ILE A 5 -21.13 -45.32 14.40
CA ILE A 5 -20.52 -44.74 13.19
C ILE A 5 -19.37 -43.87 13.65
N THR A 6 -18.14 -44.24 13.33
CA THR A 6 -16.97 -43.36 13.47
C THR A 6 -16.93 -42.37 12.30
N PRO A 7 -16.86 -41.04 12.55
CA PRO A 7 -16.63 -40.09 11.47
C PRO A 7 -15.16 -40.16 11.05
N ASN A 8 -14.95 -40.52 9.79
CA ASN A 8 -13.67 -40.53 9.11
C ASN A 8 -13.21 -39.07 8.89
N PHE A 9 -12.28 -38.59 9.72
CA PHE A 9 -11.65 -37.28 9.51
C PHE A 9 -10.72 -37.38 8.30
N GLN A 10 -11.25 -37.05 7.12
CA GLN A 10 -10.43 -36.81 5.94
C GLN A 10 -9.52 -35.62 6.23
N ARG A 11 -8.24 -35.94 6.45
CA ARG A 11 -7.13 -34.99 6.51
C ARG A 11 -7.14 -34.21 5.21
N ARG A 12 -7.63 -32.96 5.23
CA ARG A 12 -7.46 -32.00 4.13
C ARG A 12 -5.97 -31.86 3.89
N GLU A 13 -5.47 -32.48 2.84
CA GLU A 13 -4.15 -32.22 2.31
C GLU A 13 -4.13 -30.75 1.88
N LYS A 14 -3.35 -29.94 2.62
CA LYS A 14 -3.04 -28.56 2.25
C LYS A 14 -2.45 -28.61 0.84
N PRO A 15 -3.01 -27.90 -0.16
CA PRO A 15 -2.37 -27.84 -1.46
C PRO A 15 -0.94 -27.33 -1.28
N ALA A 16 0.00 -28.11 -1.78
CA ALA A 16 1.42 -27.80 -1.78
C ALA A 16 1.58 -26.37 -2.32
N HIS A 17 2.24 -25.50 -1.55
CA HIS A 17 2.64 -24.19 -2.05
C HIS A 17 3.48 -24.44 -3.31
N PRO A 18 3.07 -23.94 -4.49
CA PRO A 18 3.92 -24.03 -5.66
C PRO A 18 5.24 -23.33 -5.33
N ARG A 19 6.33 -24.05 -5.57
CA ARG A 19 7.70 -23.55 -5.44
C ARG A 19 7.78 -22.18 -6.13
N PRO A 20 8.33 -21.13 -5.49
CA PRO A 20 8.51 -19.86 -6.16
C PRO A 20 9.46 -20.08 -7.35
N VAL A 21 8.92 -19.97 -8.55
CA VAL A 21 9.70 -19.83 -9.77
C VAL A 21 10.55 -18.57 -9.58
N PRO A 22 11.86 -18.57 -9.88
CA PRO A 22 12.66 -17.35 -9.86
C PRO A 22 12.00 -16.37 -10.83
N GLN A 23 11.25 -15.41 -10.28
CA GLN A 23 10.63 -14.38 -11.09
C GLN A 23 11.79 -13.55 -11.63
N ALA A 24 11.89 -13.46 -12.97
CA ALA A 24 12.69 -12.42 -13.59
C ALA A 24 12.33 -11.09 -12.90
N PRO A 25 13.27 -10.14 -12.73
CA PRO A 25 12.96 -8.85 -12.13
C PRO A 25 11.72 -8.30 -12.82
N ALA A 26 10.60 -8.20 -12.10
CA ALA A 26 9.40 -7.63 -12.67
C ALA A 26 9.76 -6.23 -13.14
N GLU A 27 9.36 -5.84 -14.35
CA GLU A 27 9.59 -4.48 -14.82
C GLU A 27 9.09 -3.50 -13.75
N PRO A 28 9.87 -2.43 -13.47
CA PRO A 28 9.46 -1.42 -12.51
C PRO A 28 8.11 -0.85 -12.97
N LEU A 29 7.12 -0.82 -12.08
CA LEU A 29 5.76 -0.34 -12.41
C LEU A 29 5.77 1.12 -12.86
N PHE A 30 6.73 1.87 -12.33
CA PHE A 30 6.91 3.30 -12.52
C PHE A 30 8.41 3.57 -12.53
N THR A 31 8.82 4.55 -13.32
CA THR A 31 10.17 5.09 -13.27
C THR A 31 10.30 6.12 -12.15
N ASP A 32 11.50 6.30 -11.60
CA ASP A 32 11.77 7.36 -10.62
C ASP A 32 11.36 8.74 -11.17
N ALA A 33 11.59 8.98 -12.47
CA ALA A 33 11.19 10.22 -13.15
C ALA A 33 9.67 10.47 -13.10
N GLU A 34 8.85 9.42 -13.21
CA GLU A 34 7.40 9.52 -13.09
C GLU A 34 6.96 9.84 -11.66
N ILE A 35 7.65 9.29 -10.65
CA ILE A 35 7.35 9.60 -9.25
C ILE A 35 7.69 11.07 -8.93
N TRP A 36 8.85 11.54 -9.38
CA TRP A 36 9.34 12.89 -9.07
C TRP A 36 8.68 14.01 -9.87
N SER A 37 8.12 13.72 -11.06
CA SER A 37 7.51 14.74 -11.92
C SER A 37 6.10 15.17 -11.51
N ARG A 38 5.53 14.56 -10.47
CA ARG A 38 4.14 14.80 -10.04
C ARG A 38 4.06 15.84 -8.93
N ASP A 39 3.03 16.69 -9.01
CA ASP A 39 2.69 17.65 -7.95
C ASP A 39 1.72 16.99 -6.95
N TYR A 40 2.26 16.44 -5.86
CA TYR A 40 1.48 15.80 -4.79
C TYR A 40 0.70 16.78 -3.91
N ALA A 41 0.83 18.10 -4.12
CA ALA A 41 -0.09 19.07 -3.53
C ALA A 41 -1.40 19.20 -4.33
N ARG A 42 -1.51 18.56 -5.49
CA ARG A 42 -2.71 18.57 -6.34
C ARG A 42 -3.39 17.20 -6.35
N ALA A 43 -4.70 17.19 -6.57
CA ALA A 43 -5.50 15.97 -6.63
C ALA A 43 -4.92 14.93 -7.61
N ASP A 44 -4.51 15.34 -8.81
CA ASP A 44 -3.95 14.44 -9.82
C ASP A 44 -2.68 13.73 -9.34
N GLY A 45 -1.79 14.44 -8.61
CA GLY A 45 -0.57 13.86 -8.05
C GLY A 45 -0.87 12.90 -6.90
N VAL A 46 -1.84 13.23 -6.04
CA VAL A 46 -2.31 12.33 -4.98
C VAL A 46 -2.89 11.05 -5.58
N VAL A 47 -3.79 11.16 -6.56
CA VAL A 47 -4.40 9.99 -7.22
C VAL A 47 -3.34 9.12 -7.88
N PHE A 48 -2.36 9.73 -8.57
CA PHE A 48 -1.22 8.99 -9.11
C PHE A 48 -0.48 8.21 -8.01
N GLY A 49 -0.14 8.87 -6.89
CA GLY A 49 0.53 8.23 -5.76
C GLY A 49 -0.28 7.07 -5.17
N ILE A 50 -1.60 7.22 -5.02
CA ILE A 50 -2.49 6.16 -4.54
C ILE A 50 -2.51 4.96 -5.50
N CYS A 51 -2.60 5.21 -6.81
CA CYS A 51 -2.53 4.15 -7.81
C CYS A 51 -1.17 3.43 -7.80
N ALA A 52 -0.09 4.17 -7.60
CA ALA A 52 1.26 3.60 -7.51
C ALA A 52 1.41 2.70 -6.27
N LEU A 53 0.93 3.18 -5.12
CA LEU A 53 0.87 2.38 -3.88
C LEU A 53 0.03 1.12 -4.08
N ALA A 54 -1.15 1.21 -4.70
CA ALA A 54 -2.01 0.06 -4.96
C ALA A 54 -1.34 -0.98 -5.87
N ALA A 55 -0.61 -0.55 -6.90
CA ALA A 55 0.12 -1.45 -7.78
C ALA A 55 1.26 -2.19 -7.07
N ILE A 56 2.01 -1.50 -6.19
CA ILE A 56 3.05 -2.12 -5.36
C ILE A 56 2.43 -3.10 -4.35
N LEU A 57 1.40 -2.68 -3.62
CA LEU A 57 0.78 -3.49 -2.57
C LEU A 57 0.09 -4.73 -3.15
N SER A 58 -0.64 -4.58 -4.25
CA SER A 58 -1.32 -5.71 -4.90
C SER A 58 -0.35 -6.77 -5.42
N ARG A 59 0.83 -6.38 -5.90
CA ARG A 59 1.89 -7.29 -6.34
C ARG A 59 2.43 -8.16 -5.20
N HIS A 60 2.60 -7.58 -4.02
CA HIS A 60 3.32 -8.23 -2.91
C HIS A 60 2.41 -8.86 -1.84
N LEU A 61 1.24 -8.29 -1.61
CA LEU A 61 0.32 -8.67 -0.53
C LEU A 61 -0.98 -9.33 -1.02
N GLY A 62 -1.26 -9.30 -2.32
CA GLY A 62 -2.53 -9.77 -2.88
C GLY A 62 -3.72 -8.87 -2.53
N GLN A 63 -4.91 -9.18 -3.06
CA GLN A 63 -6.10 -8.31 -2.96
C GLN A 63 -6.89 -8.45 -1.64
N GLU A 64 -6.66 -9.49 -0.85
CA GLU A 64 -7.42 -9.74 0.38
C GLU A 64 -6.82 -9.07 1.64
N GLY A 65 -5.77 -8.27 1.48
CA GLY A 65 -5.13 -7.57 2.58
C GLY A 65 -5.98 -6.42 3.15
N SER A 66 -5.57 -5.89 4.31
CA SER A 66 -6.17 -4.69 4.92
C SER A 66 -5.76 -3.38 4.22
N TRP A 67 -4.75 -3.44 3.35
CA TRP A 67 -4.16 -2.28 2.68
C TRP A 67 -5.12 -1.47 1.79
N PRO A 68 -6.15 -2.04 1.11
CA PRO A 68 -7.06 -1.23 0.29
C PRO A 68 -7.82 -0.20 1.14
N GLY A 69 -8.20 -0.58 2.36
CA GLY A 69 -8.83 0.33 3.31
C GLY A 69 -7.90 1.46 3.77
N LEU A 70 -6.61 1.16 3.95
CA LEU A 70 -5.60 2.17 4.31
C LEU A 70 -5.38 3.17 3.16
N LEU A 71 -5.36 2.70 1.91
CA LEU A 71 -5.22 3.60 0.75
C LEU A 71 -6.45 4.50 0.57
N LEU A 72 -7.66 3.97 0.76
CA LEU A 72 -8.88 4.77 0.74
C LEU A 72 -8.89 5.81 1.86
N GLY A 73 -8.47 5.42 3.07
CA GLY A 73 -8.32 6.35 4.20
C GLY A 73 -7.29 7.44 3.93
N LEU A 74 -6.17 7.11 3.30
CA LEU A 74 -5.14 8.08 2.90
C LEU A 74 -5.67 9.05 1.84
N LEU A 75 -6.38 8.54 0.83
CA LEU A 75 -6.98 9.37 -0.23
C LEU A 75 -8.04 10.33 0.32
N ASP A 76 -8.96 9.84 1.16
CA ASP A 76 -9.99 10.67 1.80
C ASP A 76 -9.36 11.73 2.71
N ALA A 77 -8.34 11.36 3.49
CA ALA A 77 -7.63 12.32 4.34
C ALA A 77 -6.85 13.37 3.51
N ALA A 78 -6.24 12.99 2.39
CA ALA A 78 -5.54 13.90 1.49
C ALA A 78 -6.52 14.86 0.81
N HIS A 79 -7.68 14.36 0.38
CA HIS A 79 -8.75 15.18 -0.19
C HIS A 79 -9.28 16.21 0.82
N ARG A 80 -9.54 15.78 2.06
CA ARG A 80 -10.03 16.67 3.13
C ARG A 80 -8.98 17.67 3.62
N GLN A 81 -7.69 17.40 3.45
CA GLN A 81 -6.64 18.37 3.80
C GLN A 81 -6.57 19.54 2.80
N MET A 82 -7.13 19.37 1.60
CA MET A 82 -7.35 20.47 0.66
C MET A 82 -8.53 21.36 1.12
N GLU A 83 -9.35 20.88 2.05
CA GLU A 83 -10.45 21.60 2.70
C GLU A 83 -10.04 22.08 4.11
N PRO A 84 -10.59 23.17 4.63
CA PRO A 84 -10.26 23.67 5.96
C PRO A 84 -10.82 22.75 7.06
N GLY A 85 -9.99 21.84 7.61
CA GLY A 85 -10.34 20.94 8.71
C GLY A 85 -9.14 20.28 9.42
N PRO A 86 -9.32 19.70 10.61
CA PRO A 86 -8.24 19.10 11.39
C PRO A 86 -7.57 17.91 10.65
N GLY A 87 -6.25 17.95 10.58
CA GLY A 87 -5.42 17.15 9.68
C GLY A 87 -5.33 15.66 10.04
N GLN A 88 -6.19 14.85 9.42
CA GLN A 88 -6.19 13.39 9.52
C GLN A 88 -5.13 12.72 8.63
N LEU A 89 -4.50 13.47 7.73
CA LEU A 89 -3.53 12.94 6.76
C LEU A 89 -2.30 12.30 7.42
N CYS A 90 -1.75 12.93 8.45
CA CYS A 90 -0.60 12.39 9.19
C CYS A 90 -0.92 11.02 9.82
N GLN A 91 -2.12 10.86 10.37
CA GLN A 91 -2.54 9.60 10.96
C GLN A 91 -2.72 8.51 9.90
N ALA A 92 -3.41 8.82 8.79
CA ALA A 92 -3.60 7.86 7.69
C ALA A 92 -2.26 7.44 7.05
N ALA A 93 -1.35 8.39 6.85
CA ALA A 93 0.00 8.11 6.35
C ALA A 93 0.80 7.25 7.34
N ARG A 94 0.69 7.51 8.65
CA ARG A 94 1.34 6.71 9.70
C ARG A 94 0.87 5.26 9.69
N ASP A 95 -0.44 5.03 9.57
CA ASP A 95 -1.02 3.68 9.57
C ASP A 95 -0.58 2.88 8.33
N LEU A 96 -0.56 3.51 7.16
CA LEU A 96 -0.03 2.89 5.95
C LEU A 96 1.47 2.57 6.06
N LYS A 97 2.27 3.52 6.56
CA LYS A 97 3.72 3.31 6.74
C LYS A 97 4.02 2.20 7.74
N ALA A 98 3.22 2.07 8.81
CA ALA A 98 3.35 0.97 9.76
C ALA A 98 3.12 -0.39 9.09
N LEU A 99 2.11 -0.50 8.23
CA LEU A 99 1.89 -1.72 7.44
C LEU A 99 3.10 -2.02 6.53
N LEU A 100 3.56 -1.03 5.76
CA LEU A 100 4.70 -1.19 4.84
C LEU A 100 5.94 -1.69 5.58
N VAL A 101 6.30 -1.08 6.71
CA VAL A 101 7.44 -1.53 7.51
C VAL A 101 7.25 -2.96 8.02
N SER A 102 6.04 -3.32 8.47
CA SER A 102 5.77 -4.67 9.01
C SER A 102 5.82 -5.78 7.95
N GLU A 103 5.50 -5.47 6.70
CA GLU A 103 5.45 -6.41 5.58
C GLU A 103 6.73 -6.38 4.71
N THR A 104 7.71 -5.56 5.09
CA THR A 104 8.99 -5.46 4.39
C THR A 104 9.82 -6.73 4.59
N ARG A 105 10.34 -7.25 3.49
CA ARG A 105 11.17 -8.44 3.37
C ARG A 105 12.30 -8.17 2.37
N PRO A 106 13.40 -8.95 2.39
CA PRO A 106 14.53 -8.70 1.49
C PRO A 106 14.18 -8.70 -0.01
N ASP A 107 13.14 -9.44 -0.41
CA ASP A 107 12.68 -9.58 -1.80
C ASP A 107 11.76 -8.43 -2.28
N ASN A 108 11.15 -7.66 -1.37
CA ASN A 108 10.27 -6.53 -1.70
C ASN A 108 10.78 -5.17 -1.19
N ALA A 109 11.96 -5.13 -0.55
CA ALA A 109 12.47 -3.95 0.14
C ALA A 109 12.60 -2.71 -0.76
N GLN A 110 12.98 -2.88 -2.02
CA GLN A 110 13.10 -1.77 -2.98
C GLN A 110 11.73 -1.15 -3.28
N ASP A 111 10.75 -1.98 -3.64
CA ASP A 111 9.39 -1.53 -3.94
C ASP A 111 8.74 -0.86 -2.71
N PHE A 112 8.98 -1.42 -1.52
CA PHE A 112 8.42 -0.88 -0.28
C PHE A 112 9.11 0.42 0.15
N SER A 113 10.40 0.59 -0.18
CA SER A 113 11.09 1.88 0.00
C SER A 113 10.48 2.96 -0.91
N ALA A 114 10.16 2.63 -2.16
CA ALA A 114 9.46 3.53 -3.06
C ALA A 114 8.04 3.86 -2.55
N ALA A 115 7.32 2.87 -2.01
CA ALA A 115 6.01 3.09 -1.41
C ALA A 115 6.06 4.04 -0.19
N LEU A 116 7.06 3.88 0.68
CA LEU A 116 7.28 4.80 1.80
C LEU A 116 7.52 6.23 1.32
N LEU A 117 8.37 6.40 0.30
CA LEU A 117 8.63 7.70 -0.30
C LEU A 117 7.36 8.35 -0.86
N ILE A 118 6.54 7.60 -1.61
CA ILE A 118 5.27 8.10 -2.16
C ILE A 118 4.32 8.52 -1.03
N ALA A 119 4.23 7.73 0.04
CA ALA A 119 3.41 8.08 1.21
C ALA A 119 3.88 9.40 1.87
N ASP A 120 5.20 9.61 1.98
CA ASP A 120 5.77 10.85 2.51
C ASP A 120 5.52 12.05 1.57
N LEU A 121 5.61 11.87 0.25
CA LEU A 121 5.28 12.91 -0.73
C LEU A 121 3.81 13.35 -0.60
N ILE A 122 2.89 12.40 -0.46
CA ILE A 122 1.48 12.70 -0.22
C ILE A 122 1.30 13.46 1.11
N GLU A 123 2.00 13.04 2.18
CA GLU A 123 1.85 13.65 3.51
C GLU A 123 2.40 15.09 3.58
N TYR A 124 3.59 15.33 3.03
CA TYR A 124 4.37 16.53 3.32
C TYR A 124 4.33 17.59 2.23
N THR A 125 4.19 17.22 0.95
CA THR A 125 4.18 18.20 -0.16
C THR A 125 3.12 19.30 -0.01
N PRO A 126 1.87 19.03 0.44
CA PRO A 126 0.89 20.08 0.69
C PRO A 126 1.32 21.11 1.75
N ARG A 127 2.01 20.66 2.81
CA ARG A 127 2.45 21.48 3.95
C ARG A 127 3.58 22.43 3.57
N TYR A 128 4.58 21.94 2.84
CA TYR A 128 5.72 22.76 2.40
C TYR A 128 5.29 23.91 1.48
N ARG A 129 4.27 23.70 0.65
CA ARG A 129 3.77 24.78 -0.22
C ARG A 129 3.04 25.87 0.56
N ALA A 130 2.27 25.51 1.58
CA ALA A 130 1.59 26.47 2.45
C ALA A 130 2.56 27.40 3.20
N THR A 131 3.74 26.89 3.58
CA THR A 131 4.77 27.69 4.28
C THR A 131 5.70 28.47 3.36
N SER A 132 5.84 28.08 2.09
CA SER A 132 6.78 28.71 1.14
C SER A 132 6.15 29.82 0.29
N GLY A 133 4.82 29.92 0.28
CA GLY A 133 4.07 30.97 -0.43
C GLY A 133 3.56 32.09 0.48
N SER A 134 4.05 32.17 1.73
CA SER A 134 3.62 33.16 2.72
C SER A 134 4.68 34.24 2.96
#